data_AF-A0A8B6DFV5-F1
#
_entry.id   AF-A0A8B6DFV5-F1
#
_cell.length_a   1.000
_cell.length_b   1.000
_cell.length_c   1.000
_cell.angle_alpha   90.00
_cell.angle_beta   90.00
_cell.angle_gamma   90.00
#
_symmetry.space_group_name_H-M   'P 1'
#
loop_
_entity.id
_entity.type
_entity.pdbx_description
1 polymer ?
#
loop_
_entity_poly.entity_id
_entity_poly.type
_entity_poly.pdbx_seq_one_letter_code
_entity_poly.pdbx_strand_id
1 'polypeptide(L)'
;MANISFLSGSIYSTAFFGITVYIFFVVIRYLIKFQRMRHFFDALPGYSSKQKHWIRGNLHLYVKNDSIDVNQISSLTRRFPKFYRVWFGPFTPVVSLVHPDSVK
;
A
#
# COMPACT_ATOMS: atom_id res chain seq x y z
N MET A 1 -19.25 46.52 26.01
CA MET A 1 -19.76 45.28 25.38
C MET A 1 -18.63 44.70 24.55
N ALA A 2 -17.97 43.65 25.05
CA ALA A 2 -16.79 43.08 24.38
C ALA A 2 -17.21 42.29 23.13
N ASN A 3 -16.44 42.42 22.05
CA ASN A 3 -16.71 41.84 20.73
C ASN A 3 -16.73 40.30 20.77
N ILE A 4 -17.91 39.72 20.91
CA ILE A 4 -18.18 38.28 20.83
C ILE A 4 -17.75 37.70 19.45
N SER A 5 -17.78 38.53 18.41
CA SER A 5 -17.32 38.21 17.05
C SER A 5 -15.81 38.00 16.91
N PHE A 6 -15.00 38.64 17.76
CA PHE A 6 -13.54 38.49 17.73
C PHE A 6 -13.08 37.19 18.40
N LEU A 7 -13.77 36.81 19.48
CA LEU A 7 -13.54 35.55 20.20
C LEU A 7 -13.95 34.33 19.36
N SER A 8 -15.06 34.41 18.62
CA SER A 8 -15.48 33.29 17.77
C SER A 8 -14.48 33.05 16.62
N GLY A 9 -13.98 34.10 15.98
CA GLY A 9 -12.98 34.01 14.91
C GLY A 9 -11.65 33.36 15.33
N SER A 10 -11.17 33.61 16.56
CA SER A 10 -9.93 33.02 17.08
C SER A 10 -10.09 31.55 17.51
N ILE A 11 -11.28 31.15 17.93
CA ILE A 11 -11.60 29.77 18.28
C ILE A 11 -11.61 28.89 17.03
N TYR A 12 -12.24 29.35 15.94
CA TYR A 12 -12.28 28.58 14.68
C TYR A 12 -10.90 28.40 14.06
N SER A 13 -10.05 29.43 14.09
CA SER A 13 -8.69 29.34 13.54
C SER A 13 -7.80 28.40 14.35
N THR A 14 -7.92 28.42 15.69
CA THR A 14 -7.19 27.50 16.58
C THR A 14 -7.67 26.06 16.40
N ALA A 15 -8.97 25.84 16.28
CA ALA A 15 -9.54 24.52 16.00
C ALA A 15 -9.09 23.98 14.64
N PHE A 16 -9.10 24.82 13.59
CA PHE A 16 -8.62 24.44 12.27
C PHE A 16 -7.13 24.04 12.31
N PHE A 17 -6.29 24.84 12.96
CA PHE A 17 -4.87 24.52 13.14
C PHE A 17 -4.68 23.18 13.88
N GLY A 18 -5.43 22.96 14.95
CA GLY A 18 -5.40 21.69 15.69
C GLY A 18 -5.78 20.49 14.83
N ILE A 19 -6.84 20.61 14.02
CA ILE A 19 -7.26 19.57 13.07
C ILE A 19 -6.18 19.33 12.01
N THR A 20 -5.61 20.39 11.43
CA THR A 20 -4.53 20.27 10.45
C THR A 20 -3.33 19.52 11.04
N VAL A 21 -2.84 19.93 12.22
CA VAL A 21 -1.71 19.27 12.89
C VAL A 21 -2.03 17.80 13.19
N TYR A 22 -3.24 17.50 13.65
CA TYR A 22 -3.68 16.13 13.90
C TYR A 22 -3.68 15.29 12.61
N ILE A 23 -4.22 15.81 11.51
CA ILE A 23 -4.19 15.13 10.20
C ILE A 23 -2.74 14.88 9.77
N PHE A 24 -1.86 15.88 9.85
CA PHE A 24 -0.45 15.71 9.52
C PHE A 24 0.21 14.62 10.36
N PHE A 25 -0.04 14.59 11.67
CA PHE A 25 0.48 13.57 12.57
C PHE A 25 0.00 12.15 12.19
N VAL A 26 -1.29 11.99 11.88
CA VAL A 26 -1.87 10.72 11.44
C VAL A 26 -1.26 10.27 10.10
N VAL A 27 -1.12 11.19 9.14
CA VAL A 27 -0.51 10.91 7.83
C VAL A 27 0.95 10.47 8.00
N ILE A 28 1.74 11.17 8.82
CA ILE A 28 3.14 10.80 9.08
C ILE A 28 3.23 9.41 9.71
N ARG A 29 2.43 9.10 10.74
CA ARG A 29 2.40 7.74 11.32
C ARG A 29 2.03 6.69 10.29
N TYR A 30 1.04 6.98 9.44
CA TYR A 30 0.63 6.09 8.38
C TYR A 30 1.76 5.86 7.36
N LEU A 31 2.46 6.91 6.94
CA LEU A 31 3.61 6.82 6.03
C LEU A 31 4.77 6.00 6.61
N ILE A 32 5.10 6.19 7.89
CA ILE A 32 6.13 5.39 8.55
C ILE A 32 5.73 3.91 8.61
N LYS A 33 4.48 3.62 9.01
CA LYS A 33 3.96 2.24 9.03
C LYS A 33 3.98 1.63 7.62
N PHE A 34 3.58 2.41 6.63
CA PHE A 34 3.56 2.00 5.23
C PHE A 34 4.97 1.69 4.70
N GLN A 35 5.96 2.54 4.99
CA GLN A 35 7.35 2.29 4.60
C GLN A 35 7.91 1.02 5.24
N ARG A 36 7.65 0.81 6.54
CA ARG A 36 8.07 -0.42 7.25
C ARG A 36 7.44 -1.67 6.65
N MET A 37 6.13 -1.65 6.43
CA MET A 37 5.43 -2.74 5.75
C MET A 37 6.03 -2.97 4.37
N ARG A 38 6.21 -1.92 3.57
CA ARG A 38 6.76 -2.04 2.23
C ARG A 38 8.14 -2.69 2.24
N HIS A 39 9.02 -2.30 3.14
CA HIS A 39 10.34 -2.90 3.26
C HIS A 39 10.29 -4.37 3.65
N PHE A 40 9.45 -4.72 4.64
CA PHE A 40 9.23 -6.12 5.04
C PHE A 40 8.69 -6.97 3.87
N PHE A 41 7.65 -6.48 3.20
CA PHE A 41 7.07 -7.20 2.07
C PHE A 41 8.07 -7.30 0.94
N ASP A 42 8.80 -6.23 0.59
CA ASP A 42 9.78 -6.22 -0.51
C ASP A 42 10.91 -7.25 -0.35
N ALA A 43 11.22 -7.65 0.90
CA ALA A 43 12.16 -8.73 1.18
C ALA A 43 11.63 -10.15 0.88
N LEU A 44 10.30 -10.32 0.76
CA LEU A 44 9.71 -11.62 0.42
C LEU A 44 10.02 -12.02 -1.05
N PRO A 45 10.07 -13.33 -1.36
CA PRO A 45 10.18 -13.82 -2.72
C PRO A 45 9.01 -13.34 -3.59
N GLY A 46 9.30 -12.95 -4.83
CA GLY A 46 8.29 -12.45 -5.78
C GLY A 46 8.92 -11.59 -6.88
N TYR A 47 8.10 -10.79 -7.56
CA TYR A 47 8.60 -9.84 -8.54
C TYR A 47 9.45 -8.75 -7.89
N SER A 48 10.52 -8.35 -8.57
CA SER A 48 11.41 -7.29 -8.08
C SER A 48 10.64 -5.98 -7.91
N SER A 49 10.95 -5.22 -6.86
CA SER A 49 10.41 -3.88 -6.64
C SER A 49 10.71 -2.94 -7.82
N LYS A 50 11.74 -3.23 -8.63
CA LYS A 50 12.08 -2.47 -9.85
C LYS A 50 11.06 -2.65 -10.97
N GLN A 51 10.31 -3.75 -10.98
CA GLN A 51 9.31 -4.09 -12.00
C GLN A 51 7.90 -3.65 -11.57
N LYS A 52 7.79 -2.77 -10.56
CA LYS A 52 6.51 -2.31 -10.01
C LYS A 52 6.07 -1.03 -10.73
N HIS A 53 4.92 -1.07 -11.39
CA HIS A 53 4.28 0.14 -11.90
C HIS A 53 3.71 0.96 -10.73
N TRP A 54 3.77 2.28 -10.83
CA TRP A 54 3.38 3.18 -9.73
C TRP A 54 1.89 3.09 -9.37
N ILE A 55 0.98 3.03 -10.35
CA ILE A 55 -0.48 2.81 -10.11
C ILE A 55 -0.83 1.33 -9.92
N ARG A 56 -0.29 0.47 -10.79
CA ARG A 56 -0.80 -0.90 -10.99
C ARG A 56 0.00 -1.94 -10.20
N GLY A 57 1.08 -1.53 -9.55
CA GLY A 57 1.96 -2.46 -8.86
C GLY A 57 2.55 -3.47 -9.86
N ASN A 58 2.45 -4.75 -9.54
CA ASN A 58 2.85 -5.84 -10.43
C ASN A 58 1.71 -6.34 -11.33
N LEU A 59 0.49 -5.80 -11.22
CA LEU A 59 -0.69 -6.32 -11.95
C LEU A 59 -0.51 -6.31 -13.47
N HIS A 60 0.18 -5.29 -14.00
CA HIS A 60 0.49 -5.19 -15.42
C HIS A 60 1.38 -6.33 -15.94
N LEU A 61 2.06 -7.07 -15.05
CA LEU A 61 2.82 -8.26 -15.41
C LEU A 61 1.89 -9.48 -15.54
N TYR A 62 0.72 -9.49 -14.90
CA TYR A 62 -0.20 -10.63 -14.94
C TYR A 62 -1.25 -10.52 -16.04
N VAL A 63 -1.42 -9.34 -16.62
CA VAL A 63 -2.47 -9.05 -17.59
C VAL A 63 -1.85 -8.84 -18.96
N LYS A 64 -2.27 -9.66 -19.93
CA LYS A 64 -1.93 -9.53 -21.34
C LYS A 64 -3.22 -9.52 -22.16
N ASN A 65 -3.39 -8.51 -23.01
CA ASN A 65 -4.61 -8.34 -23.83
C ASN A 65 -5.91 -8.42 -23.00
N ASP A 66 -5.97 -7.68 -21.89
CA ASP A 66 -7.11 -7.65 -20.94
C ASP A 66 -7.51 -9.00 -20.32
N SER A 67 -6.66 -10.02 -20.45
CA SER A 67 -6.84 -11.33 -19.85
C SER A 67 -5.67 -11.70 -18.93
N ILE A 68 -5.94 -12.56 -17.96
CA ILE A 68 -4.90 -13.08 -17.06
C ILE A 68 -4.00 -14.04 -17.85
N ASP A 69 -2.70 -13.76 -17.86
CA ASP A 69 -1.71 -14.65 -18.46
C ASP A 69 -1.39 -15.82 -17.51
N VAL A 70 -2.12 -16.91 -17.70
CA VAL A 70 -1.96 -18.15 -16.91
C VAL A 70 -0.56 -18.75 -17.08
N ASN A 71 0.08 -18.59 -18.24
CA ASN A 71 1.43 -19.09 -18.46
C ASN A 71 2.44 -18.32 -17.61
N GLN A 72 2.25 -17.01 -17.50
CA GLN A 72 3.07 -16.17 -16.65
C GLN A 72 2.91 -16.54 -15.16
N ILE A 73 1.68 -16.77 -14.70
CA ILE A 73 1.41 -17.26 -13.33
C ILE A 73 2.08 -18.61 -13.10
N SER A 74 1.92 -19.56 -14.03
CA SER A 74 2.52 -20.89 -13.95
C SER A 74 4.05 -20.82 -13.84
N SER A 75 4.70 -19.95 -14.62
CA SER A 75 6.15 -19.75 -14.54
C SER A 75 6.59 -19.18 -13.18
N LEU A 76 5.80 -18.28 -12.60
CA LEU A 76 6.09 -17.67 -11.31
C LEU A 76 5.93 -18.67 -10.16
N THR A 77 4.86 -19.47 -10.21
CA THR A 77 4.62 -20.58 -9.29
C THR A 77 5.76 -21.61 -9.33
N ARG A 78 6.26 -21.95 -10.51
CA ARG A 78 7.44 -22.84 -10.64
C ARG A 78 8.70 -22.22 -10.04
N ARG A 79 8.88 -20.90 -10.20
CA ARG A 79 10.02 -20.16 -9.63
C ARG A 79 9.95 -20.02 -8.11
N PHE A 80 8.74 -19.89 -7.56
CA PHE A 80 8.49 -19.70 -6.14
C PHE A 80 7.44 -20.71 -5.65
N PRO A 81 7.84 -21.97 -5.38
CA PRO A 81 6.92 -23.09 -5.20
C PRO A 81 6.11 -23.05 -3.90
N LYS A 82 6.56 -22.29 -2.89
CA LYS A 82 5.86 -22.18 -1.59
C LYS A 82 4.86 -21.02 -1.58
N PHE A 83 5.37 -19.82 -1.82
CA PHE A 83 4.61 -18.60 -1.85
C PHE A 83 5.38 -17.51 -2.61
N TYR A 84 4.66 -16.51 -3.10
CA TYR A 84 5.27 -15.31 -3.68
C TYR A 84 4.44 -14.07 -3.37
N ARG A 85 5.12 -12.92 -3.28
CA ARG A 85 4.49 -11.62 -3.14
C ARG A 85 4.11 -11.03 -4.49
N VAL A 86 2.94 -10.39 -4.51
CA VAL A 86 2.44 -9.54 -5.59
C VAL A 86 2.00 -8.20 -5.01
N TRP A 87 2.37 -7.09 -5.66
CA TRP A 87 1.78 -5.80 -5.33
C TRP A 87 0.56 -5.52 -6.20
N PHE A 88 -0.60 -5.37 -5.57
CA PHE A 88 -1.80 -4.82 -6.18
C PHE A 88 -1.77 -3.31 -5.97
N GLY A 89 -1.27 -2.60 -6.97
CA GLY A 89 -1.02 -1.17 -6.86
C GLY A 89 0.13 -0.81 -5.91
N PRO A 90 0.23 0.47 -5.50
CA PRO A 90 1.33 0.92 -4.65
C PRO A 90 1.19 0.44 -3.21
N PHE A 91 -0.03 0.28 -2.68
CA PHE A 91 -0.30 0.16 -1.25
C PHE A 91 -0.59 -1.25 -0.74
N THR A 92 -1.07 -2.15 -1.60
CA THR A 92 -1.60 -3.45 -1.17
C THR A 92 -0.67 -4.59 -1.58
N PRO A 93 0.16 -5.13 -0.66
CA PRO A 93 0.88 -6.36 -0.91
C PRO A 93 -0.05 -7.56 -0.69
N VAL A 94 0.00 -8.52 -1.60
CA VAL A 94 -0.71 -9.80 -1.50
C VAL A 94 0.33 -10.91 -1.56
N VAL A 95 0.24 -11.86 -0.64
CA VAL A 95 1.07 -13.07 -0.66
C VAL A 95 0.21 -14.19 -1.20
N SER A 96 0.59 -14.70 -2.37
CA SER A 96 -0.04 -15.85 -2.98
C SER A 96 0.61 -17.11 -2.41
N LEU A 97 -0.20 -17.98 -1.81
CA LEU A 97 0.23 -19.27 -1.30
C LEU A 97 -0.05 -20.31 -2.37
N VAL A 98 0.99 -21.05 -2.76
CA VAL A 98 0.88 -22.02 -3.87
C VAL A 98 0.95 -23.45 -3.36
N HIS A 99 1.73 -23.69 -2.31
CA HIS A 99 1.88 -25.04 -1.78
C HIS A 99 0.70 -25.40 -0.85
N PRO A 100 0.13 -26.62 -0.96
CA PRO A 100 -0.96 -27.05 -0.10
C PRO A 100 -0.61 -27.04 1.40
N ASP A 101 0.66 -27.28 1.74
CA ASP A 101 1.11 -27.18 3.15
C ASP A 101 1.10 -25.76 3.72
N SER A 102 1.05 -24.73 2.86
CA SER A 102 0.94 -23.34 3.31
C SER A 102 -0.51 -22.93 3.62
N VAL A 103 -1.50 -23.70 3.18
CA VAL A 103 -2.93 -23.35 3.22
C VAL A 103 -3.69 -24.09 4.34
N LYS A 104 -3.06 -25.09 4.97
CA LYS A 104 -3.60 -25.79 6.15
C LYS A 104 -3.69 -24.87 7.35
#